data_AF-D4MSD5-F1
#
_entry.id   AF-D4MSD5-F1
#
_cell.length_a   1.000
_cell.length_b   1.000
_cell.length_c   1.000
_cell.angle_alpha   90.00
_cell.angle_beta   90.00
_cell.angle_gamma   90.00
#
_symmetry.space_group_name_H-M   'P 1'
#
loop_
_entity.id
_entity.type
_entity.pdbx_description
1 polymer ?
#
loop_
_entity_poly.entity_id
_entity_poly.type
_entity_poly.pdbx_seq_one_letter_code
_entity_poly.pdbx_strand_id
1 'polypeptide(L)'
;MMNELVEIKENVSVDQTLLIVDAMTGQDAVNVAGMFNDKIGIDGVILTKMDGDTRGGAALSIKAVTGKPILYVGMGEKLSDLEQFYPDRMASRILGMGDIMSIIDKATAVIDEEKAKELSQKLKKAEFDYNDFLDQMRQIKKMGGMASILNMMPGMNQLKDVDLDGNEKVMERVEAIILSMTKEERSNPDLINPSRKKRIARGAGVDIAEVNRLVKQFEQMKKMMKQLPGMMGGKRRGGLGGLMGKMKLPF
;
A
#
# COMPACT_ATOMS: atom_id res chain seq x y z
N MET A 1 9.39 40.59 17.20
CA MET A 1 8.84 39.53 16.33
C MET A 1 7.55 39.92 15.61
N MET A 2 6.37 40.09 16.23
CA MET A 2 5.15 40.38 15.42
C MET A 2 5.23 41.70 14.62
N ASN A 3 5.75 42.77 15.21
CA ASN A 3 5.89 44.05 14.50
C ASN A 3 6.89 43.97 13.33
N GLU A 4 7.93 43.15 13.49
CA GLU A 4 8.95 42.92 12.45
C GLU A 4 8.36 42.16 11.26
N LEU A 5 7.47 41.20 11.51
CA LEU A 5 6.77 40.50 10.43
C LEU A 5 5.76 41.40 9.69
N VAL A 6 5.14 42.35 10.39
CA VAL A 6 4.31 43.39 9.75
C VAL A 6 5.18 44.26 8.84
N GLU A 7 6.32 44.72 9.35
CA GLU A 7 7.28 45.51 8.58
C GLU A 7 7.80 44.75 7.34
N ILE A 8 8.10 43.45 7.45
CA ILE A 8 8.49 42.63 6.30
C ILE A 8 7.36 42.58 5.26
N LYS A 9 6.12 42.37 5.69
CA LYS A 9 4.96 42.31 4.78
C LYS A 9 4.68 43.65 4.10
N GLU A 10 4.97 44.77 4.76
CA GLU A 10 4.83 46.11 4.18
C GLU A 10 5.93 46.43 3.16
N ASN A 11 7.13 45.84 3.30
CA ASN A 11 8.28 46.12 2.44
C ASN A 11 8.50 45.10 1.31
N VAL A 12 7.80 43.96 1.32
CA VAL A 12 7.97 42.88 0.34
C VAL A 12 6.62 42.47 -0.23
N SER A 13 6.57 42.24 -1.55
CA SER A 13 5.39 41.64 -2.19
C SER A 13 5.28 40.17 -1.80
N VAL A 14 4.22 39.82 -1.06
CA VAL A 14 3.94 38.45 -0.62
C VAL A 14 2.71 37.91 -1.35
N ASP A 15 2.88 36.84 -2.13
CA ASP A 15 1.77 36.18 -2.82
C ASP A 15 0.92 35.30 -1.87
N GLN A 16 1.57 34.64 -0.90
CA GLN A 16 0.91 33.78 0.08
C GLN A 16 1.61 33.82 1.44
N THR A 17 0.82 33.95 2.50
CA THR A 17 1.29 33.82 3.88
C THR A 17 0.76 32.52 4.49
N LEU A 18 1.68 31.60 4.81
CA LEU A 18 1.34 30.31 5.42
C LEU A 18 1.78 30.27 6.88
N LEU A 19 0.87 29.90 7.78
CA LEU A 19 1.20 29.70 9.18
C LEU A 19 1.53 28.23 9.45
N ILE A 20 2.69 27.97 10.04
CA ILE A 20 3.12 26.63 10.42
C ILE A 20 2.87 26.46 11.92
N VAL A 21 2.14 25.42 12.30
CA VAL A 21 1.73 25.18 13.68
C VAL A 21 1.97 23.73 14.07
N ASP A 22 2.48 23.52 15.30
CA ASP A 22 2.64 22.20 15.90
C ASP A 22 1.27 21.67 16.36
N ALA A 23 0.90 20.46 15.94
CA ALA A 23 -0.36 19.85 16.34
C ALA A 23 -0.41 19.48 17.84
N MET A 24 0.75 19.32 18.49
CA MET A 24 0.86 18.95 19.90
C MET A 24 0.59 20.11 20.86
N THR A 25 0.72 21.36 20.42
CA THR A 25 0.53 22.53 21.29
C THR A 25 -0.94 22.85 21.60
N GLY A 26 -1.89 22.11 21.00
CA GLY A 26 -3.29 22.09 21.44
C GLY A 26 -3.97 23.46 21.41
N GLN A 27 -4.32 24.02 22.58
CA GLN A 27 -5.03 25.30 22.72
C GLN A 27 -4.13 26.52 22.44
N ASP A 28 -2.82 26.43 22.71
CA ASP A 28 -1.92 27.56 22.50
C ASP A 28 -1.72 27.85 21.01
N ALA A 29 -1.70 26.79 20.20
CA ALA A 29 -1.73 26.86 18.74
C ALA A 29 -2.90 27.70 18.21
N VAL A 30 -4.08 27.60 18.85
CA VAL A 30 -5.29 28.32 18.44
C VAL A 30 -5.15 29.82 18.71
N ASN A 31 -4.61 30.18 19.88
CA ASN A 31 -4.38 31.57 20.24
C ASN A 31 -3.34 32.22 19.33
N VAL A 32 -2.23 31.52 19.06
CA VAL A 32 -1.20 31.99 18.14
C VAL A 32 -1.77 32.17 16.73
N ALA A 33 -2.54 31.20 16.25
CA ALA A 33 -3.15 31.29 14.92
C ALA A 33 -4.14 32.46 14.79
N GLY A 34 -4.96 32.72 15.82
CA GLY A 34 -5.84 33.88 15.86
C GLY A 34 -5.06 35.20 15.80
N MET A 35 -4.10 35.39 16.73
CA MET A 35 -3.30 36.62 16.76
C MET A 35 -2.52 36.88 15.47
N PHE A 36 -2.00 35.82 14.85
CA PHE A 36 -1.23 35.93 13.61
C PHE A 36 -2.13 36.27 12.43
N ASN A 37 -3.31 35.63 12.35
CA ASN A 37 -4.30 35.94 11.33
C ASN A 37 -4.82 37.39 11.44
N ASP A 38 -5.04 37.88 12.66
CA ASP A 38 -5.57 39.23 12.88
C ASP A 38 -4.54 40.32 12.54
N LYS A 39 -3.27 40.10 12.90
CA LYS A 39 -2.21 41.12 12.70
C LYS A 39 -1.58 41.09 11.33
N ILE A 40 -1.36 39.91 10.78
CA ILE A 40 -0.59 39.73 9.54
C ILE A 40 -1.52 39.30 8.40
N GLY A 41 -2.53 38.49 8.70
CA GLY A 41 -3.37 37.86 7.69
C GLY A 41 -2.65 36.66 7.07
N ILE A 42 -3.32 35.52 7.12
CA ILE A 42 -2.82 34.25 6.56
C ILE A 42 -3.77 33.72 5.50
N ASP A 43 -3.23 32.99 4.54
CA ASP A 43 -3.98 32.38 3.44
C ASP A 43 -4.22 30.90 3.67
N GLY A 44 -3.34 30.26 4.45
CA GLY A 44 -3.48 28.86 4.82
C GLY A 44 -2.61 28.48 6.01
N VAL A 45 -2.84 27.26 6.48
CA VAL A 45 -2.14 26.68 7.63
C VAL A 45 -1.48 25.36 7.24
N ILE A 46 -0.29 25.10 7.77
CA ILE A 46 0.39 23.81 7.72
C ILE A 46 0.50 23.30 9.16
N LEU A 47 0.06 22.07 9.39
CA LEU A 47 0.19 21.43 10.70
C LEU A 47 1.36 20.46 10.71
N THR A 48 2.17 20.45 11.75
CA THR A 48 3.28 19.50 11.90
C THR A 48 3.05 18.56 13.07
N LYS A 49 3.81 17.46 13.13
CA LYS A 49 3.75 16.45 14.20
C LYS A 49 2.36 15.80 14.36
N MET A 50 1.69 15.58 13.22
CA MET A 50 0.38 14.93 13.16
C MET A 50 0.46 13.40 13.32
N ASP A 51 1.67 12.84 13.39
CA ASP A 51 1.96 11.44 13.69
C ASP A 51 1.80 11.09 15.17
N GLY A 52 1.85 12.09 16.07
CA GLY A 52 1.60 11.90 17.50
C GLY A 52 0.16 11.52 17.86
N ASP A 53 -0.07 11.21 19.14
CA ASP A 53 -1.39 10.85 19.74
C ASP A 53 -2.38 12.03 19.82
N THR A 54 -2.14 13.09 19.07
CA THR A 54 -3.02 14.25 19.02
C THR A 54 -4.20 13.89 18.12
N ARG A 55 -5.37 13.70 18.75
CA ARG A 55 -6.64 13.40 18.08
C ARG A 55 -7.19 14.56 17.25
N GLY A 56 -6.34 15.32 16.57
CA GLY A 56 -6.79 16.26 15.55
C GLY A 56 -7.52 17.52 15.98
N GLY A 57 -7.77 17.70 17.29
CA GLY A 57 -8.55 18.84 17.79
C GLY A 57 -7.94 20.19 17.43
N ALA A 58 -6.61 20.29 17.39
CA ALA A 58 -5.91 21.52 16.99
C ALA A 58 -6.27 21.96 15.57
N ALA A 59 -6.38 21.02 14.62
CA ALA A 59 -6.75 21.30 13.24
C ALA A 59 -8.15 21.94 13.15
N LEU A 60 -9.11 21.36 13.86
CA LEU A 60 -10.48 21.85 13.89
C LEU A 60 -10.56 23.25 14.52
N SER A 61 -9.90 23.43 15.67
CA SER A 61 -9.90 24.71 16.39
C SER A 61 -9.23 25.83 15.59
N ILE A 62 -8.11 25.56 14.94
CA ILE A 62 -7.43 26.56 14.09
C ILE A 62 -8.32 26.94 12.90
N LYS A 63 -8.97 25.95 12.25
CA LYS A 63 -9.90 26.22 11.16
C LYS A 63 -11.09 27.06 11.63
N ALA A 64 -11.62 26.78 12.82
CA ALA A 64 -12.75 27.51 13.39
C ALA A 64 -12.39 28.96 13.73
N VAL A 65 -11.20 29.21 14.27
CA VAL A 65 -10.75 30.56 14.68
C VAL A 65 -10.26 31.40 13.50
N THR A 66 -9.46 30.82 12.61
CA THR A 66 -8.86 31.57 11.49
C THR A 66 -9.75 31.62 10.24
N GLY A 67 -10.66 30.64 10.08
CA GLY A 67 -11.42 30.45 8.86
C GLY A 67 -10.61 29.96 7.66
N LYS A 68 -9.27 29.86 7.75
CA LYS A 68 -8.37 29.57 6.62
C LYS A 68 -8.19 28.08 6.38
N PRO A 69 -7.98 27.63 5.13
CA PRO A 69 -7.77 26.23 4.82
C PRO A 69 -6.46 25.70 5.43
N ILE A 70 -6.47 24.44 5.83
CA ILE A 70 -5.25 23.70 6.13
C ILE A 70 -4.80 23.06 4.82
N LEU A 71 -3.56 23.31 4.41
CA LEU A 71 -3.05 22.91 3.10
C LEU A 71 -2.26 21.60 3.17
N TYR A 72 -1.38 21.48 4.16
CA TYR A 72 -0.48 20.34 4.33
C TYR A 72 -0.38 19.90 5.79
N VAL A 73 0.01 18.65 6.00
CA VAL A 73 0.29 18.02 7.30
C VAL A 73 1.63 17.31 7.29
N GLY A 74 2.44 17.53 8.33
CA GLY A 74 3.66 16.78 8.58
C GLY A 74 3.36 15.55 9.43
N MET A 75 3.59 14.37 8.86
CA MET A 75 3.37 13.04 9.44
C MET A 75 4.66 12.38 9.94
N GLY A 76 5.74 13.14 10.09
CA GLY A 76 7.04 12.65 10.52
C GLY A 76 8.14 13.69 10.36
N GLU A 77 9.39 13.25 10.49
CA GLU A 77 10.57 14.11 10.45
C GLU A 77 11.22 14.20 9.07
N LYS A 78 10.93 13.27 8.15
CA LYS A 78 11.56 13.26 6.83
C LYS A 78 10.87 14.24 5.90
N LEU A 79 11.61 14.72 4.89
CA LEU A 79 11.05 15.58 3.83
C LEU A 79 9.89 14.91 3.07
N SER A 80 9.88 13.58 3.00
CA SER A 80 8.80 12.78 2.39
C SER A 80 7.51 12.78 3.20
N ASP A 81 7.54 13.21 4.45
CA ASP A 81 6.44 13.03 5.40
C ASP A 81 5.51 14.26 5.42
N LEU A 82 5.74 15.24 4.53
CA LEU A 82 4.83 16.35 4.29
C LEU A 82 3.77 15.92 3.26
N GLU A 83 2.55 15.72 3.74
CA GLU A 83 1.42 15.27 2.93
C GLU A 83 0.39 16.38 2.75
N GLN A 84 -0.38 16.31 1.66
CA GLN A 84 -1.52 17.20 1.47
C GLN A 84 -2.60 16.92 2.52
N PHE A 85 -3.22 17.97 3.04
CA PHE A 85 -4.30 17.82 4.02
C PHE A 85 -5.61 17.38 3.36
N TYR A 86 -6.21 16.31 3.88
CA TYR A 86 -7.51 15.81 3.47
C TYR A 86 -8.49 15.85 4.66
N PRO A 87 -9.52 16.72 4.63
CA PRO A 87 -10.49 16.85 5.72
C PRO A 87 -11.20 15.54 6.07
N ASP A 88 -11.55 14.73 5.08
CA ASP A 88 -12.27 13.47 5.29
C ASP A 88 -11.43 12.43 6.05
N ARG A 89 -10.12 12.36 5.75
CA ARG A 89 -9.17 11.52 6.48
C ARG A 89 -9.04 11.97 7.93
N MET A 90 -8.97 13.29 8.12
CA MET A 90 -8.87 13.89 9.43
C MET A 90 -10.10 13.60 10.29
N ALA A 91 -11.30 13.80 9.75
CA ALA A 91 -12.56 13.49 10.43
C ALA A 91 -12.65 12.00 10.81
N SER A 92 -12.26 11.10 9.89
CA SER A 92 -12.24 9.66 10.13
C SER A 92 -11.31 9.26 11.29
N ARG A 93 -10.13 9.90 11.37
CA ARG A 93 -9.17 9.68 12.46
C ARG A 93 -9.69 10.20 13.80
N ILE A 94 -10.34 11.36 13.82
CA ILE A 94 -10.93 11.95 15.04
C ILE A 94 -12.09 11.10 15.56
N LEU A 95 -12.96 10.63 14.67
CA LEU A 95 -14.14 9.82 15.01
C LEU A 95 -13.79 8.38 15.41
N GLY A 96 -12.50 8.02 15.44
CA GLY A 96 -12.05 6.66 15.71
C GLY A 96 -12.47 5.67 14.63
N MET A 97 -12.95 6.14 13.47
CA MET A 97 -13.25 5.35 12.27
C MET A 97 -11.98 5.11 11.44
N GLY A 98 -10.82 5.07 12.10
CA GLY A 98 -9.49 4.90 11.50
C GLY A 98 -9.27 3.58 10.75
N ASP A 99 -10.24 2.67 10.83
CA ASP A 99 -10.21 1.37 10.13
C ASP A 99 -11.15 1.26 8.93
N ILE A 100 -11.89 2.31 8.56
CA ILE A 100 -12.74 2.26 7.35
C ILE A 100 -12.04 2.92 6.16
N MET A 101 -11.21 3.94 6.38
CA MET A 101 -10.41 4.53 5.30
C MET A 101 -9.16 3.72 4.96
N SER A 102 -8.57 2.96 5.89
CA SER A 102 -7.51 2.00 5.56
C SER A 102 -8.04 0.90 4.62
N ILE A 103 -9.34 0.57 4.72
CA ILE A 103 -10.04 -0.33 3.81
C ILE A 103 -10.35 0.35 2.48
N ILE A 104 -10.65 1.65 2.43
CA ILE A 104 -11.00 2.35 1.18
C ILE A 104 -9.76 2.82 0.39
N ASP A 105 -8.68 3.25 1.04
CA ASP A 105 -7.40 3.55 0.37
C ASP A 105 -6.66 2.24 -0.05
N LYS A 106 -6.83 1.12 0.69
CA LYS A 106 -6.39 -0.21 0.19
C LYS A 106 -7.34 -0.83 -0.83
N ALA A 107 -8.64 -0.51 -0.81
CA ALA A 107 -9.60 -0.97 -1.84
C ALA A 107 -9.50 -0.18 -3.15
N THR A 108 -9.05 1.08 -3.11
CA THR A 108 -8.78 1.86 -4.32
C THR A 108 -7.38 1.62 -4.89
N ALA A 109 -6.41 1.21 -4.07
CA ALA A 109 -5.09 0.78 -4.55
C ALA A 109 -5.03 -0.69 -5.02
N VAL A 110 -6.01 -1.53 -4.67
CA VAL A 110 -6.09 -2.93 -5.10
C VAL A 110 -7.54 -3.29 -5.41
N ILE A 111 -8.01 -2.87 -6.59
CA ILE A 111 -8.88 -3.61 -7.52
C ILE A 111 -9.39 -2.58 -8.52
N ASP A 112 -8.65 -2.46 -9.62
CA ASP A 112 -9.22 -2.05 -10.91
C ASP A 112 -10.41 -2.98 -11.14
N GLU A 113 -11.66 -2.51 -11.03
CA GLU A 113 -12.83 -3.36 -11.31
C GLU A 113 -12.71 -4.05 -12.68
N GLU A 114 -12.05 -3.40 -13.63
CA GLU A 114 -11.73 -3.94 -14.94
C GLU A 114 -10.66 -5.04 -14.87
N LYS A 115 -9.54 -4.84 -14.16
CA LYS A 115 -8.51 -5.90 -13.99
C LYS A 115 -9.00 -7.05 -13.14
N ALA A 116 -9.88 -6.81 -12.15
CA ALA A 116 -10.50 -7.90 -11.39
C ALA A 116 -11.48 -8.69 -12.26
N LYS A 117 -12.25 -8.02 -13.14
CA LYS A 117 -13.08 -8.69 -14.16
C LYS A 117 -12.22 -9.45 -15.17
N GLU A 118 -11.14 -8.86 -15.66
CA GLU A 118 -10.20 -9.47 -16.61
C GLU A 118 -9.49 -10.67 -15.97
N LEU A 119 -8.96 -10.52 -14.75
CA LEU A 119 -8.36 -11.58 -13.96
C LEU A 119 -9.38 -12.69 -13.66
N SER A 120 -10.62 -12.34 -13.30
CA SER A 120 -11.70 -13.32 -13.10
C SER A 120 -12.04 -14.07 -14.38
N GLN A 121 -12.07 -13.38 -15.53
CA GLN A 121 -12.28 -14.00 -16.84
C GLN A 121 -11.10 -14.90 -17.25
N LYS A 122 -9.85 -14.47 -17.04
CA LYS A 122 -8.63 -15.24 -17.30
C LYS A 122 -8.53 -16.46 -16.39
N LEU A 123 -8.87 -16.31 -15.11
CA LEU A 123 -9.00 -17.39 -14.13
C LEU A 123 -10.06 -18.42 -14.56
N LYS A 124 -11.22 -17.96 -15.05
CA LYS A 124 -12.28 -18.83 -15.60
C LYS A 124 -11.83 -19.55 -16.88
N LYS A 125 -10.98 -18.93 -17.68
CA LYS A 125 -10.40 -19.51 -18.91
C LYS A 125 -9.17 -20.39 -18.66
N ALA A 126 -8.66 -20.45 -17.42
CA ALA A 126 -7.42 -21.14 -17.05
C ALA A 126 -6.18 -20.68 -17.86
N GLU A 127 -6.24 -19.48 -18.42
CA GLU A 127 -5.17 -18.83 -19.17
C GLU A 127 -4.33 -18.00 -18.19
N PHE A 128 -3.52 -18.69 -17.39
CA PHE A 128 -2.55 -18.06 -16.51
C PHE A 128 -1.16 -18.15 -17.15
N ASP A 129 -0.56 -17.00 -17.46
CA ASP A 129 0.68 -16.89 -18.22
C ASP A 129 1.82 -16.20 -17.42
N TYR A 130 3.03 -16.09 -17.99
CA TYR A 130 4.16 -15.47 -17.28
C TYR A 130 4.02 -13.94 -17.12
N ASN A 131 3.20 -13.28 -17.93
CA ASN A 131 2.90 -11.84 -17.75
C ASN A 131 2.04 -11.65 -16.51
N ASP A 132 0.99 -12.47 -16.35
CA ASP A 132 0.15 -12.45 -15.16
C ASP A 132 0.98 -12.75 -13.90
N PHE A 133 1.91 -13.71 -13.98
CA PHE A 133 2.82 -14.00 -12.88
C PHE A 133 3.70 -12.81 -12.51
N LEU A 134 4.28 -12.13 -13.50
CA LEU A 134 5.12 -10.95 -13.27
C LEU A 134 4.33 -9.81 -12.61
N ASP A 135 3.10 -9.56 -13.07
CA ASP A 135 2.25 -8.52 -12.53
C ASP A 135 1.86 -8.78 -11.08
N GLN A 136 1.53 -10.03 -10.74
CA GLN A 136 1.26 -10.43 -9.36
C GLN A 136 2.49 -10.22 -8.45
N MET A 137 3.68 -10.57 -8.93
CA MET A 137 4.93 -10.40 -8.18
C MET A 137 5.24 -8.91 -7.94
N ARG A 138 5.01 -8.05 -8.94
CA ARG A 138 5.15 -6.59 -8.80
C ARG A 138 4.15 -6.00 -7.80
N GLN A 139 2.91 -6.51 -7.76
CA GLN A 139 1.92 -6.08 -6.76
C GLN A 139 2.36 -6.45 -5.34
N ILE A 140 2.89 -7.66 -5.14
CA ILE A 140 3.45 -8.08 -3.85
C ILE A 140 4.64 -7.20 -3.44
N LYS A 141 5.52 -6.83 -4.39
CA LYS A 141 6.63 -5.89 -4.13
C LYS A 141 6.10 -4.53 -3.63
N LYS A 142 5.07 -3.98 -4.27
CA LYS A 142 4.46 -2.69 -3.86
C LYS A 142 3.86 -2.72 -2.45
N MET A 143 3.38 -3.87 -1.98
CA MET A 143 2.80 -4.03 -0.64
C MET A 143 3.84 -4.27 0.47
N GLY A 144 5.14 -4.15 0.17
CA GLY A 144 6.22 -4.39 1.13
C GLY A 144 6.67 -5.85 1.22
N GLY A 145 6.39 -6.66 0.20
CA GLY A 145 6.84 -8.05 0.10
C GLY A 145 6.04 -9.06 0.93
N MET A 146 6.44 -10.33 0.86
CA MET A 146 5.76 -11.44 1.55
C MET A 146 5.81 -11.30 3.08
N ALA A 147 6.86 -10.66 3.61
CA ALA A 147 7.04 -10.40 5.04
C ALA A 147 5.96 -9.48 5.60
N SER A 148 5.57 -8.43 4.83
CA SER A 148 4.49 -7.52 5.19
C SER A 148 3.14 -8.25 5.24
N ILE A 149 2.87 -9.12 4.28
CA ILE A 149 1.62 -9.93 4.23
C ILE A 149 1.56 -10.94 5.39
N LEU A 150 2.68 -11.59 5.73
CA LEU A 150 2.76 -12.54 6.85
C LEU A 150 2.58 -11.84 8.20
N ASN A 151 3.13 -10.64 8.37
CA ASN A 151 2.96 -9.83 9.58
C ASN A 151 1.51 -9.33 9.76
N MET A 152 0.70 -9.30 8.69
CA MET A 152 -0.71 -8.94 8.73
C MET A 152 -1.66 -10.13 8.96
N MET A 153 -1.18 -11.39 8.93
CA MET A 153 -2.02 -12.58 9.14
C MET A 153 -2.07 -12.98 10.64
N PRO A 154 -3.25 -12.97 11.29
CA PRO A 154 -3.38 -13.36 12.70
C PRO A 154 -3.00 -14.84 12.89
N GLY A 155 -2.11 -15.14 13.84
CA GLY A 155 -1.78 -16.51 14.26
C GLY A 155 -0.56 -17.16 13.59
N MET A 156 0.16 -16.48 12.69
CA MET A 156 1.33 -17.04 11.98
C MET A 156 2.70 -16.52 12.48
N ASN A 157 2.73 -15.90 13.67
CA ASN A 157 3.92 -15.26 14.27
C ASN A 157 5.12 -16.19 14.58
N GLN A 158 5.01 -17.51 14.38
CA GLN A 158 6.07 -18.48 14.72
C GLN A 158 7.01 -18.80 13.56
N LEU A 159 6.82 -18.25 12.36
CA LEU A 159 7.69 -18.47 11.19
C LEU A 159 8.63 -17.29 10.89
N LYS A 160 9.00 -16.53 11.93
CA LYS A 160 9.83 -15.30 11.82
C LYS A 160 11.27 -15.55 11.36
N ASP A 161 11.79 -16.77 11.49
CA ASP A 161 13.19 -17.12 11.18
C ASP A 161 13.43 -17.66 9.76
N VAL A 162 12.45 -17.54 8.86
CA VAL A 162 12.78 -17.69 7.44
C VAL A 162 13.43 -16.37 7.02
N ASP A 163 14.72 -16.42 6.75
CA ASP A 163 15.53 -15.32 6.24
C ASP A 163 14.94 -14.78 4.93
N LEU A 164 14.04 -13.79 5.03
CA LEU A 164 13.27 -13.20 3.93
C LEU A 164 13.89 -11.88 3.43
N ASP A 165 15.05 -11.48 3.95
CA ASP A 165 15.80 -10.29 3.53
C ASP A 165 16.46 -10.48 2.14
N GLY A 166 16.49 -11.70 1.62
CA GLY A 166 16.92 -12.01 0.25
C GLY A 166 15.89 -11.66 -0.85
N ASN A 167 14.67 -11.24 -0.50
CA ASN A 167 13.54 -11.23 -1.43
C ASN A 167 13.61 -10.17 -2.54
N GLU A 168 14.20 -8.99 -2.30
CA GLU A 168 14.19 -7.94 -3.33
C GLU A 168 15.10 -8.30 -4.52
N LYS A 169 16.32 -8.79 -4.24
CA LYS A 169 17.24 -9.26 -5.28
C LYS A 169 16.71 -10.51 -5.99
N VAL A 170 15.99 -11.38 -5.28
CA VAL A 170 15.34 -12.56 -5.90
C VAL A 170 14.22 -12.13 -6.83
N MET A 171 13.41 -11.14 -6.44
CA MET A 171 12.35 -10.58 -7.27
C MET A 171 12.90 -9.93 -8.55
N GLU A 172 13.98 -9.16 -8.44
CA GLU A 172 14.65 -8.55 -9.60
C GLU A 172 15.19 -9.61 -10.57
N ARG A 173 15.74 -10.72 -10.05
CA ARG A 173 16.17 -11.86 -10.88
C ARG A 173 15.01 -12.55 -11.59
N VAL A 174 13.89 -12.76 -10.90
CA VAL A 174 12.67 -13.33 -11.50
C VAL A 174 12.17 -12.43 -12.64
N GLU A 175 12.14 -11.12 -12.42
CA GLU A 175 11.78 -10.14 -13.45
C GLU A 175 12.73 -10.17 -14.64
N ALA A 176 14.05 -10.20 -14.41
CA ALA A 176 15.05 -10.31 -15.48
C ALA A 176 14.88 -11.60 -16.31
N ILE A 177 14.56 -12.73 -15.68
CA ILE A 177 14.30 -14.00 -16.35
C ILE A 177 13.06 -13.91 -17.25
N ILE A 178 11.95 -13.37 -16.74
CA ILE A 178 10.69 -13.23 -17.50
C ILE A 178 10.88 -12.24 -18.65
N LEU A 179 11.56 -11.11 -18.41
CA LEU A 179 11.86 -10.12 -19.44
C LEU A 179 12.80 -10.63 -20.54
N SER A 180 13.56 -11.71 -20.28
CA SER A 180 14.41 -12.39 -21.26
C SER A 180 13.66 -13.41 -22.14
N MET A 181 12.38 -13.66 -21.87
CA MET A 181 11.49 -14.47 -22.71
C MET A 181 10.92 -13.66 -23.88
N THR A 182 10.58 -14.34 -24.98
CA THR A 182 9.81 -13.73 -26.07
C THR A 182 8.33 -13.55 -25.68
N LYS A 183 7.59 -12.70 -26.39
CA LYS A 183 6.15 -12.49 -26.14
C LYS A 183 5.36 -13.81 -26.20
N GLU A 184 5.64 -14.64 -27.19
CA GLU A 184 5.01 -15.96 -27.36
C GLU A 184 5.31 -16.90 -26.18
N GLU A 185 6.54 -16.91 -25.69
CA GLU A 185 6.95 -17.74 -24.55
C GLU A 185 6.31 -17.27 -23.24
N ARG A 186 6.06 -15.96 -23.09
CA ARG A 186 5.37 -15.43 -21.92
C ARG A 186 3.90 -15.80 -21.91
N SER A 187 3.25 -15.68 -23.06
CA SER A 187 1.82 -15.98 -23.21
C SER A 187 1.51 -17.47 -23.31
N ASN A 188 2.48 -18.30 -23.69
CA ASN A 188 2.33 -19.75 -23.71
C ASN A 188 3.46 -20.44 -22.94
N PRO A 189 3.26 -20.67 -21.63
CA PRO A 189 4.27 -21.29 -20.77
C PRO A 189 4.70 -22.70 -21.19
N ASP A 190 3.85 -23.43 -21.93
CA ASP A 190 4.11 -24.80 -22.34
C ASP A 190 5.19 -24.88 -23.44
N LEU A 191 5.53 -23.75 -24.07
CA LEU A 191 6.61 -23.66 -25.07
C LEU A 191 8.03 -23.74 -24.46
N ILE A 192 8.17 -23.61 -23.14
CA ILE A 192 9.47 -23.52 -22.46
C ILE A 192 10.18 -24.88 -22.43
N ASN A 193 11.03 -25.10 -23.42
CA ASN A 193 11.89 -26.28 -23.54
C ASN A 193 13.33 -26.02 -23.03
N PRO A 194 14.19 -27.05 -22.88
CA PRO A 194 15.56 -26.89 -22.38
C PRO A 194 16.43 -25.91 -23.20
N SER A 195 16.25 -25.87 -24.52
CA SER A 195 16.99 -24.95 -25.41
C SER A 195 16.62 -23.49 -25.12
N ARG A 196 15.31 -23.20 -24.98
CA ARG A 196 14.80 -21.87 -24.63
C ARG A 196 15.25 -21.45 -23.23
N LYS A 197 15.23 -22.36 -22.26
CA LYS A 197 15.74 -22.10 -20.90
C LYS A 197 17.22 -21.67 -20.92
N LYS A 198 18.06 -22.32 -21.74
CA LYS A 198 19.47 -21.95 -21.89
C LYS A 198 19.64 -20.55 -22.51
N ARG A 199 18.79 -20.19 -23.49
CA ARG A 199 18.78 -18.84 -24.07
C ARG A 199 18.35 -17.78 -23.06
N ILE A 200 17.26 -18.04 -22.32
CA ILE A 200 16.72 -17.16 -21.28
C ILE A 200 17.75 -16.93 -20.17
N ALA A 201 18.40 -18.00 -19.70
CA ALA A 201 19.46 -17.92 -18.69
C ALA A 201 20.60 -17.00 -19.12
N ARG A 202 21.07 -17.11 -20.38
CA ARG A 202 22.09 -16.23 -20.95
C ARG A 202 21.60 -14.77 -21.08
N GLY A 203 20.35 -14.56 -21.45
CA GLY A 203 19.76 -13.22 -21.57
C GLY A 203 19.59 -12.50 -20.23
N ALA A 204 19.26 -13.26 -19.18
CA ALA A 204 19.07 -12.73 -17.83
C ALA A 204 20.36 -12.70 -17.00
N GLY A 205 21.47 -13.27 -17.49
CA GLY A 205 22.73 -13.33 -16.76
C GLY A 205 22.72 -14.29 -15.56
N VAL A 206 21.88 -15.33 -15.61
CA VAL A 206 21.69 -16.29 -14.49
C VAL A 206 22.02 -17.72 -14.90
N ASP A 207 22.15 -18.60 -13.92
CA ASP A 207 22.30 -20.04 -14.16
C ASP A 207 20.98 -20.67 -14.65
N ILE A 208 21.07 -21.72 -15.47
CA ILE A 208 19.91 -22.47 -15.95
C ILE A 208 19.08 -23.09 -14.81
N ALA A 209 19.71 -23.38 -13.66
CA ALA A 209 19.04 -23.83 -12.45
C ALA A 209 18.05 -22.78 -11.91
N GLU A 210 18.36 -21.49 -12.00
CA GLU A 210 17.45 -20.42 -11.57
C GLU A 210 16.22 -20.36 -12.48
N VAL A 211 16.40 -20.48 -13.79
CA VAL A 211 15.29 -20.56 -14.75
C VAL A 211 14.43 -21.80 -14.49
N ASN A 212 15.04 -22.94 -14.15
CA ASN A 212 14.29 -24.15 -13.79
C ASN A 212 13.49 -24.01 -12.51
N ARG A 213 14.00 -23.29 -11.50
CA ARG A 213 13.29 -23.00 -10.26
C ARG A 213 12.06 -22.13 -10.54
N LEU A 214 12.22 -21.07 -11.35
CA LEU A 214 11.13 -20.19 -11.73
C LEU A 214 10.01 -20.95 -12.45
N VAL A 215 10.36 -21.78 -13.44
CA VAL A 215 9.38 -22.58 -14.18
C VAL A 215 8.61 -23.54 -13.26
N LYS A 216 9.29 -24.12 -12.26
CA LYS A 216 8.63 -24.97 -11.25
C LYS A 216 7.68 -24.16 -10.35
N GLN A 217 8.09 -22.98 -9.89
CA GLN A 217 7.26 -22.10 -9.07
C GLN A 217 6.01 -21.65 -9.82
N PHE A 218 6.19 -21.29 -11.09
CA PHE A 218 5.09 -20.96 -11.99
C PHE A 218 4.09 -22.10 -12.13
N GLU A 219 4.54 -23.33 -12.40
CA GLU A 219 3.66 -24.50 -12.53
C GLU A 219 2.93 -24.83 -11.23
N GLN A 220 3.59 -24.68 -10.07
CA GLN A 220 2.93 -24.86 -8.75
C GLN A 220 1.79 -23.87 -8.55
N MET A 221 2.01 -22.60 -8.88
CA MET A 221 1.01 -21.57 -8.75
C MET A 221 -0.10 -21.72 -9.80
N LYS A 222 0.22 -22.07 -11.06
CA LYS A 222 -0.75 -22.43 -12.11
C LYS A 222 -1.64 -23.59 -11.65
N LYS A 223 -1.08 -24.60 -10.98
CA LYS A 223 -1.83 -25.72 -10.39
C LYS A 223 -2.76 -25.26 -9.27
N MET A 224 -2.30 -24.37 -8.39
CA MET A 224 -3.12 -23.79 -7.31
C MET A 224 -4.28 -22.94 -7.89
N MET A 225 -3.99 -22.11 -8.89
CA MET A 225 -4.99 -21.29 -9.59
C MET A 225 -6.04 -22.13 -10.30
N LYS A 226 -5.69 -23.30 -10.84
CA LYS A 226 -6.66 -24.27 -11.38
C LYS A 226 -7.56 -24.91 -10.33
N GLN A 227 -7.11 -25.01 -9.07
CA GLN A 227 -7.90 -25.57 -7.97
C GLN A 227 -8.80 -24.54 -7.28
N LEU A 228 -8.49 -23.25 -7.42
CA LEU A 228 -9.22 -22.14 -6.79
C LEU A 228 -10.70 -22.00 -7.20
N PRO A 229 -11.12 -22.23 -8.46
CA PRO A 229 -12.53 -22.15 -8.87
C PRO A 229 -13.44 -23.09 -8.08
N GLY A 230 -12.91 -24.21 -7.56
CA GLY A 230 -13.63 -25.16 -6.72
C GLY A 230 -13.92 -24.67 -5.30
N MET A 231 -13.20 -23.65 -4.80
CA MET A 231 -13.43 -23.05 -3.48
C MET A 231 -14.28 -21.78 -3.53
N MET A 232 -14.27 -21.03 -4.63
CA MET A 232 -15.09 -19.81 -4.78
C MET A 232 -16.43 -20.03 -5.52
N GLY A 233 -16.60 -21.17 -6.20
CA GLY A 233 -17.76 -21.44 -7.06
C GLY A 233 -18.93 -22.21 -6.43
N GLY A 234 -19.00 -22.33 -5.09
CA GLY A 234 -20.03 -23.13 -4.42
C GLY A 234 -20.86 -22.32 -3.43
N LYS A 235 -22.15 -22.09 -3.74
CA LYS A 235 -23.19 -21.80 -2.75
C LYS A 235 -23.06 -22.75 -1.55
N ARG A 236 -22.50 -22.29 -0.44
CA ARG A 236 -22.75 -22.85 0.90
C ARG A 236 -23.14 -21.73 1.86
N ARG A 237 -24.39 -21.33 1.69
CA ARG A 237 -25.24 -20.83 2.76
C ARG A 237 -25.41 -21.99 3.75
N GLY A 238 -24.77 -21.90 4.92
CA GLY A 238 -24.98 -22.77 6.08
C GLY A 238 -23.90 -23.84 6.30
N GLY A 239 -23.30 -23.82 7.50
CA GLY A 239 -22.68 -25.01 8.07
C GLY A 239 -21.22 -24.93 8.54
N LEU A 240 -20.79 -23.85 9.18
CA LEU A 240 -19.55 -23.85 9.98
C LEU A 240 -19.78 -24.52 11.36
N GLY A 241 -20.49 -25.65 11.38
CA GLY A 241 -20.86 -26.42 12.57
C GLY A 241 -20.82 -27.94 12.38
N GLY A 242 -20.37 -28.43 11.22
CA GLY A 242 -20.42 -29.86 10.87
C GLY A 242 -19.10 -30.62 10.92
N LEU A 243 -17.95 -29.94 11.15
CA LEU A 243 -16.63 -30.56 11.06
C LEU A 243 -15.91 -30.70 12.42
N MET A 244 -16.66 -30.65 13.52
CA MET A 244 -16.15 -30.86 14.90
C MET A 244 -16.93 -31.97 15.65
N GLY A 245 -17.63 -32.86 14.94
CA GLY A 245 -18.55 -33.84 15.53
C GLY A 245 -18.29 -35.33 15.23
N LYS A 246 -17.19 -35.69 14.54
CA LYS A 246 -16.96 -37.10 14.13
C LYS A 246 -15.50 -37.58 14.25
N MET A 247 -14.83 -37.27 15.35
CA MET A 247 -13.78 -38.17 15.87
C MET A 247 -14.25 -38.73 17.21
N LYS A 248 -15.00 -39.83 17.12
CA LYS A 248 -15.25 -40.74 18.23
C LYS A 248 -14.09 -41.73 18.19
N LEU A 249 -13.16 -41.64 19.14
CA LEU A 249 -12.12 -42.65 19.35
C LEU A 249 -12.77 -43.88 20.02
N PRO A 250 -12.62 -45.09 19.47
CA PRO A 250 -12.67 -46.32 20.24
C PRO A 250 -11.26 -46.89 20.34
N PHE A 251 -10.72 -46.88 21.56
CA PHE A 251 -9.51 -47.58 22.02
C PHE A 251 -8.16 -47.07 21.50
#